data_AF-A0A9P1C957-F1
#
_entry.id   AF-A0A9P1C957-F1
#
_cell.length_a   1.000
_cell.length_b   1.000
_cell.length_c   1.000
_cell.angle_alpha   90.00
_cell.angle_beta   90.00
_cell.angle_gamma   90.00
#
_symmetry.space_group_name_H-M   'P 1'
#
loop_
_entity.id
_entity.type
_entity.pdbx_description
1 polymer ?
#
loop_
_entity_poly.entity_id
_entity_poly.type
_entity_poly.pdbx_seq_one_letter_code
_entity_poly.pdbx_strand_id
1 'polypeptide(L)'
;MAFAIAIHNIPEGLAVAAPILKATNSKCKAFFWAFLSGMSEPLGGLLAWLVLKEIVGPVTFAILFGIIGGVMIHISFQKLLPTALKYDPENKYTAYSFFVGMAVMAASLVVFGY
;
A
#
# COMPACT_ATOMS: atom_id res chain seq x y z
N MET A 1 -11.34 -1.61 9.37
CA MET A 1 -10.23 -2.07 8.48
C MET A 1 -10.53 -1.97 6.99
N ALA A 2 -11.54 -2.64 6.43
CA ALA A 2 -11.75 -2.66 4.96
C ALA A 2 -11.85 -1.28 4.28
N PHE A 3 -12.51 -0.30 4.93
CA PHE A 3 -12.56 1.09 4.44
C PHE A 3 -11.21 1.79 4.48
N ALA A 4 -10.45 1.64 5.57
CA ALA A 4 -9.09 2.17 5.66
C ALA A 4 -8.18 1.56 4.58
N ILE A 5 -8.37 0.26 4.31
CA ILE A 5 -7.66 -0.45 3.23
C ILE A 5 -7.98 0.18 1.88
N ALA A 6 -9.27 0.31 1.56
CA ALA A 6 -9.71 0.95 0.33
C ALA A 6 -9.16 2.38 0.14
N ILE A 7 -9.06 3.16 1.22
CA ILE A 7 -8.53 4.53 1.16
C ILE A 7 -7.04 4.56 0.82
N HIS A 8 -6.19 3.68 1.39
CA HIS A 8 -4.76 3.67 1.07
C HIS A 8 -4.43 3.02 -0.28
N ASN A 9 -5.29 2.12 -0.77
CA ASN A 9 -5.13 1.49 -2.08
C ASN A 9 -5.24 2.47 -3.25
N ILE A 10 -5.96 3.58 -3.09
CA ILE A 10 -6.07 4.63 -4.12
C ILE A 10 -4.70 5.29 -4.38
N PRO A 11 -4.00 5.86 -3.37
CA PRO A 11 -2.62 6.32 -3.51
C PRO A 11 -1.66 5.26 -4.04
N GLU A 12 -1.77 4.02 -3.58
CA GLU A 12 -0.90 2.92 -4.02
C GLU A 12 -1.09 2.60 -5.51
N GLY A 13 -2.33 2.48 -5.97
CA GLY A 13 -2.64 2.28 -7.39
C GLY A 13 -2.11 3.43 -8.26
N LEU A 14 -2.19 4.66 -7.78
CA LEU A 14 -1.60 5.82 -8.47
C LEU A 14 -0.07 5.75 -8.52
N ALA A 15 0.57 5.33 -7.43
CA ALA A 15 2.03 5.15 -7.36
C ALA A 15 2.54 4.07 -8.32
N VAL A 16 1.72 3.05 -8.63
CA VAL A 16 2.01 2.04 -9.67
C VAL A 16 1.73 2.58 -11.07
N ALA A 17 0.61 3.28 -11.27
CA ALA A 17 0.21 3.77 -12.59
C ALA A 17 1.11 4.88 -13.13
N ALA A 18 1.52 5.84 -12.28
CA ALA A 18 2.29 7.02 -12.67
C ALA A 18 3.63 6.72 -13.38
N PRO A 19 4.52 5.84 -12.88
CA PRO A 19 5.76 5.51 -13.57
C PRO A 19 5.51 4.77 -14.90
N ILE A 20 4.49 3.92 -14.97
CA ILE A 20 4.14 3.19 -16.20
C ILE A 20 3.62 4.16 -17.25
N LEU A 21 2.77 5.12 -16.86
CA LEU A 21 2.32 6.17 -17.75
C LEU A 21 3.50 7.00 -18.27
N LYS A 22 4.44 7.37 -17.40
CA LYS A 22 5.64 8.13 -17.79
C LYS A 22 6.57 7.34 -18.72
N ALA A 23 6.70 6.03 -18.51
CA ALA A 23 7.59 5.18 -19.30
C ALA A 23 6.98 4.75 -20.65
N THR A 24 5.66 4.55 -20.71
CA THR A 24 4.98 3.97 -21.89
C THR A 24 4.11 4.97 -22.67
N ASN A 25 3.86 6.15 -22.09
CA ASN A 25 2.95 7.18 -22.59
C ASN A 25 1.52 6.67 -22.94
N SER A 26 1.10 5.57 -22.32
CA SER A 26 -0.20 4.93 -22.57
C SER A 26 -1.04 4.81 -21.30
N LYS A 27 -2.15 5.56 -21.26
CA LYS A 27 -3.11 5.52 -20.15
C LYS A 27 -3.73 4.14 -19.96
N CYS A 28 -3.99 3.43 -21.06
CA CYS A 28 -4.59 2.10 -21.01
C CYS A 28 -3.64 1.07 -20.39
N LYS A 29 -2.34 1.12 -20.74
CA LYS A 29 -1.33 0.27 -20.10
C LYS A 29 -1.18 0.61 -18.62
N ALA A 30 -1.07 1.89 -18.27
CA ALA A 30 -0.95 2.33 -16.88
C ALA A 30 -2.14 1.84 -16.02
N PHE A 31 -3.36 1.98 -16.54
CA PHE A 31 -4.56 1.46 -15.89
C PHE A 31 -4.54 -0.06 -15.74
N PHE A 32 -4.24 -0.79 -16.81
CA PHE A 32 -4.23 -2.26 -16.80
C PHE A 32 -3.23 -2.83 -15.79
N TRP A 33 -2.01 -2.28 -15.74
CA TRP A 33 -1.00 -2.71 -14.77
C TRP A 33 -1.35 -2.34 -13.34
N ALA A 34 -1.92 -1.15 -13.09
CA ALA A 34 -2.40 -0.78 -11.77
C ALA A 34 -3.57 -1.67 -11.31
N PHE A 35 -4.48 -2.01 -12.23
CA PHE A 35 -5.59 -2.93 -11.96
C PHE A 35 -5.09 -4.33 -11.63
N LEU A 36 -4.16 -4.89 -12.42
CA LEU A 36 -3.54 -6.19 -12.12
C LEU A 36 -2.82 -6.19 -10.77
N SER A 37 -2.13 -5.10 -10.43
CA SER A 37 -1.52 -4.92 -9.10
C SER A 37 -2.59 -4.93 -8.01
N GLY A 38 -3.68 -4.18 -8.18
CA GLY A 38 -4.79 -4.15 -7.22
C GLY A 38 -5.48 -5.50 -7.04
N MET A 39 -5.58 -6.31 -8.10
CA MET A 39 -6.11 -7.69 -8.01
C MET A 39 -5.21 -8.64 -7.23
N SER A 40 -3.93 -8.30 -7.00
CA SER A 40 -3.03 -9.16 -6.25
C SER A 40 -3.43 -9.33 -4.78
N GLU A 41 -4.07 -8.33 -4.17
CA GLU A 41 -4.54 -8.40 -2.78
C GLU A 41 -5.69 -9.39 -2.57
N PRO A 42 -6.83 -9.34 -3.31
CA PRO A 42 -7.89 -10.31 -3.14
C PRO A 42 -7.45 -11.73 -3.52
N LEU A 43 -6.60 -11.87 -4.55
CA LEU A 43 -6.03 -13.17 -4.93
C LEU A 43 -5.09 -13.70 -3.85
N GLY A 44 -4.22 -12.84 -3.30
CA GLY A 44 -3.33 -13.19 -2.20
C GLY A 44 -4.10 -13.58 -0.93
N GLY A 45 -5.17 -12.85 -0.60
CA GLY A 45 -6.07 -13.19 0.49
C GLY A 45 -6.77 -14.53 0.29
N LEU A 46 -7.26 -14.81 -0.91
CA LEU A 46 -7.88 -16.10 -1.24
C LEU A 46 -6.87 -17.26 -1.15
N LEU A 47 -5.67 -17.09 -1.69
CA LEU A 47 -4.59 -18.10 -1.61
C LEU A 47 -4.17 -18.34 -0.15
N ALA A 48 -3.99 -17.27 0.63
CA ALA A 48 -3.68 -17.37 2.04
C ALA A 48 -4.79 -18.12 2.80
N TRP A 49 -6.06 -17.85 2.51
CA TRP A 49 -7.17 -18.58 3.10
C TRP A 49 -7.13 -20.07 2.73
N LEU A 50 -6.93 -20.41 1.46
CA LEU A 50 -6.86 -21.81 1.02
C LEU A 50 -5.74 -22.62 1.70
N VAL A 51 -4.58 -21.99 1.92
CA VAL A 51 -3.40 -22.64 2.52
C VAL A 51 -3.49 -22.67 4.05
N LEU A 52 -3.95 -21.58 4.66
CA LEU A 52 -3.86 -21.39 6.11
C LEU A 52 -5.16 -21.72 6.84
N LYS A 53 -6.29 -21.97 6.16
CA LYS A 53 -7.61 -22.17 6.80
C LYS A 53 -7.62 -23.16 7.96
N GLU A 54 -6.84 -24.24 7.91
CA GLU A 54 -6.80 -25.28 8.96
C GLU A 54 -5.98 -24.86 10.19
N ILE A 55 -5.13 -23.84 10.05
CA ILE A 55 -4.24 -23.32 11.11
C ILE A 55 -4.57 -21.85 11.46
N VAL A 56 -5.68 -21.31 10.97
CA VAL A 56 -6.12 -19.95 11.28
C VAL A 56 -6.47 -19.85 12.76
N GLY A 57 -5.82 -18.92 13.46
CA GLY A 57 -6.02 -18.65 14.87
C GLY A 57 -5.27 -17.39 15.32
N PRO A 58 -5.41 -16.97 16.60
CA PRO A 58 -4.84 -15.71 17.08
C PRO A 58 -3.32 -15.60 16.87
N VAL A 59 -2.58 -16.68 17.10
CA VAL A 59 -1.12 -16.72 16.91
C VAL A 59 -0.75 -16.55 15.43
N THR A 60 -1.47 -17.22 14.54
CA THR A 60 -1.29 -17.11 13.09
C THR A 60 -1.53 -15.67 12.62
N PHE A 61 -2.60 -15.02 13.08
CA PHE A 61 -2.84 -13.61 12.77
C PHE A 61 -1.77 -12.69 13.35
N ALA A 62 -1.29 -12.93 14.57
CA ALA A 62 -0.22 -12.13 15.17
C ALA A 62 1.08 -12.20 14.34
N ILE A 63 1.47 -13.40 13.92
CA ILE A 63 2.66 -13.60 13.07
C ILE A 63 2.45 -12.94 11.70
N LEU A 64 1.31 -13.17 11.05
CA LEU A 64 1.00 -12.60 9.73
C LEU A 64 1.00 -11.08 9.76
N PHE A 65 0.30 -10.46 10.70
CA PHE A 65 0.27 -9.00 10.82
C PHE A 65 1.64 -8.43 11.17
N GLY A 66 2.44 -9.12 12.00
CA GLY A 66 3.82 -8.74 12.29
C GLY A 66 4.70 -8.73 11.04
N ILE A 67 4.65 -9.80 10.24
CA ILE A 67 5.41 -9.92 8.98
C ILE A 67 4.97 -8.83 7.98
N ILE A 68 3.66 -8.67 7.76
CA ILE A 68 3.13 -7.68 6.82
C ILE A 68 3.50 -6.26 7.25
N GLY A 69 3.35 -5.94 8.55
CA GLY A 69 3.77 -4.65 9.10
C GLY A 69 5.26 -4.36 8.82
N GLY A 70 6.13 -5.35 9.05
CA GLY A 70 7.56 -5.23 8.74
C GLY A 70 7.86 -5.01 7.25
N VAL A 71 7.19 -5.77 6.37
CA VAL A 71 7.33 -5.61 4.91
C VAL A 71 6.89 -4.22 4.46
N MET A 72 5.75 -3.73 4.95
CA MET A 72 5.21 -2.41 4.58
C MET A 72 6.11 -1.27 5.06
N ILE A 73 6.68 -1.38 6.28
CA ILE A 73 7.68 -0.42 6.77
C ILE A 73 8.93 -0.45 5.87
N HIS A 74 9.46 -1.63 5.55
CA HIS A 74 10.64 -1.75 4.70
C HIS A 74 10.41 -1.14 3.32
N ILE A 75 9.30 -1.46 2.65
CA ILE A 75 8.95 -0.89 1.35
C ILE A 75 8.80 0.64 1.44
N SER A 76 8.11 1.13 2.46
CA SER A 76 7.87 2.57 2.65
C SER A 76 9.17 3.35 2.84
N PHE A 77 10.05 2.89 3.72
CA PHE A 77 11.27 3.62 4.07
C PHE A 77 12.44 3.38 3.11
N GLN A 78 12.58 2.19 2.55
CA GLN A 78 13.72 1.84 1.69
C GLN A 78 13.43 2.05 0.19
N LYS A 79 12.15 2.08 -0.21
CA LYS A 79 11.77 2.25 -1.62
C LYS A 79 10.98 3.53 -1.86
N LEU A 80 9.83 3.68 -1.21
CA LEU A 80 8.89 4.78 -1.53
C LEU A 80 9.44 6.15 -1.12
N LEU A 81 9.87 6.31 0.13
CA LEU A 81 10.39 7.58 0.63
C LEU A 81 11.66 8.05 -0.13
N PRO A 82 12.67 7.20 -0.39
CA PRO A 82 13.82 7.59 -1.21
C PRO A 82 13.43 7.93 -2.65
N THR A 83 12.42 7.25 -3.20
CA THR A 83 11.91 7.56 -4.54
C THR A 83 11.20 8.92 -4.55
N ALA A 84 10.39 9.22 -3.55
CA ALA A 84 9.74 10.54 -3.41
C ALA A 84 10.78 11.67 -3.32
N LEU A 85 11.83 11.49 -2.50
CA LEU A 85 12.93 12.45 -2.39
C LEU A 85 13.72 12.64 -3.69
N LYS A 86 13.79 11.64 -4.58
CA LYS A 86 14.37 11.82 -5.92
C LYS A 86 13.53 12.75 -6.80
N TYR A 87 12.22 12.81 -6.58
CA TYR A 87 11.30 13.73 -7.27
C TYR A 87 11.19 15.09 -6.60
N ASP A 88 11.60 15.21 -5.34
CA ASP A 88 11.64 16.45 -4.55
C ASP A 88 12.96 16.56 -3.78
N PRO A 89 14.08 16.88 -4.48
CA PRO A 89 15.43 16.82 -3.91
C PRO A 89 15.67 17.81 -2.76
N GLU A 90 14.93 18.92 -2.73
CA GLU A 90 14.99 19.93 -1.67
C GLU A 90 14.07 19.59 -0.49
N ASN A 91 13.34 18.46 -0.56
CA ASN A 91 12.40 18.01 0.46
C ASN A 91 11.36 19.07 0.85
N LYS A 92 10.89 19.85 -0.13
CA LYS A 92 9.90 20.91 0.09
C LYS A 92 8.51 20.35 0.36
N TYR A 93 8.19 19.19 -0.21
CA TYR A 93 6.85 18.60 -0.18
C TYR A 93 6.84 17.20 0.42
N THR A 94 7.91 16.43 0.27
CA THR A 94 7.96 15.00 0.61
C THR A 94 7.76 14.76 2.10
N ALA A 95 8.52 15.42 2.97
CA ALA A 95 8.37 15.27 4.40
C ALA A 95 6.97 15.66 4.89
N TYR A 96 6.45 16.81 4.45
CA TYR A 96 5.11 17.26 4.82
C TYR A 96 4.04 16.25 4.36
N SER A 97 4.10 15.83 3.09
CA SER A 97 3.13 14.88 2.53
C SER A 97 3.20 13.51 3.21
N PHE A 98 4.38 13.06 3.62
CA PHE A 98 4.57 11.83 4.38
C PHE A 98 3.85 11.88 5.73
N PHE A 99 4.08 12.94 6.52
CA PHE A 99 3.42 13.10 7.82
C PHE A 99 1.91 13.34 7.70
N VAL A 100 1.46 14.08 6.69
CA VAL A 100 0.03 14.24 6.40
C VAL A 100 -0.60 12.90 6.05
N GLY A 101 0.06 12.08 5.21
CA GLY A 101 -0.41 10.73 4.89
C GLY A 101 -0.54 9.84 6.14
N MET A 102 0.46 9.87 7.03
CA MET A 102 0.38 9.18 8.32
C MET A 102 -0.80 9.67 9.18
N ALA A 103 -1.01 10.99 9.26
CA ALA A 103 -2.10 11.58 10.03
C ALA A 103 -3.47 11.19 9.47
N VAL A 104 -3.65 11.21 8.14
CA VAL A 104 -4.89 10.75 7.48
C VAL A 104 -5.18 9.29 7.81
N MET A 105 -4.16 8.43 7.74
CA MET A 105 -4.33 7.02 8.09
C MET A 105 -4.69 6.85 9.57
N ALA A 106 -3.98 7.52 10.48
CA ALA A 106 -4.29 7.49 11.91
C ALA A 106 -5.71 7.97 12.21
N ALA A 107 -6.14 9.08 11.61
CA ALA A 107 -7.49 9.62 11.75
C ALA A 107 -8.54 8.64 11.23
N SER A 108 -8.28 7.96 10.11
CA SER A 108 -9.21 6.97 9.56
C SER A 108 -9.46 5.81 10.54
N LEU A 109 -8.45 5.35 11.27
CA LEU A 109 -8.61 4.28 12.27
C LEU A 109 -9.55 4.74 13.40
N VAL A 110 -9.31 5.94 13.94
CA VAL A 110 -10.13 6.53 15.01
C VAL A 110 -11.58 6.73 14.56
N VAL A 111 -11.81 7.29 13.38
CA VAL A 111 -13.15 7.58 12.85
C VAL A 111 -13.94 6.30 12.58
N PHE A 112 -13.28 5.26 12.07
CA PHE A 112 -13.93 3.99 11.73
C PHE A 112 -13.93 2.96 12.88
N GLY A 113 -13.61 3.38 14.10
CA GLY A 113 -13.82 2.60 15.32
C GLY A 113 -12.86 1.42 15.48
N TYR A 114 -11.59 1.61 15.15
CA TYR A 114 -10.50 0.65 15.43
C TYR A 114 -9.34 1.33 16.13
#